data_AF-A0A2H0V5L3-F1
#
_entry.id   AF-A0A2H0V5L3-F1
#
_cell.length_a   1.000
_cell.length_b   1.000
_cell.length_c   1.000
_cell.angle_alpha   90.00
_cell.angle_beta   90.00
_cell.angle_gamma   90.00
#
_symmetry.space_group_name_H-M   'P 1'
#
loop_
_entity.id
_entity.type
_entity.pdbx_description
1 polymer ?
#
loop_
_entity_poly.entity_id
_entity_poly.type
_entity_poly.pdbx_seq_one_letter_code
_entity_poly.pdbx_strand_id
1 'polypeptide(L)'
;MQNICIPGNEIGESCTESWECLTDNCVDGTCRCDDDEQCPANQRCVQDSTLGGLCVELRPYGEICEEDNQCVSQVCRRDPELGKKICNCNGDNDCPSGKSCQFVPALPLPIKQCR
;
A
#
# COMPACT_ATOMS: atom_id res chain seq x y z
N MET A 1 -37.46 19.79 4.12
CA MET A 1 -36.18 19.08 4.27
C MET A 1 -35.83 18.51 2.91
N GLN A 2 -34.74 18.96 2.29
CA GLN A 2 -34.31 18.42 1.02
C GLN A 2 -33.39 17.22 1.30
N ASN A 3 -33.79 16.04 0.84
CA ASN A 3 -32.97 14.83 0.91
C ASN A 3 -32.00 14.85 -0.29
N ILE A 4 -30.95 15.66 -0.19
CA ILE A 4 -29.89 15.76 -1.19
C ILE A 4 -28.77 14.82 -0.75
N CYS A 5 -28.33 13.94 -1.64
CA CYS A 5 -27.10 13.18 -1.45
C CYS A 5 -25.92 14.09 -1.77
N ILE A 6 -25.06 14.32 -0.79
CA ILE A 6 -23.78 15.02 -0.96
C ILE A 6 -22.70 13.94 -1.00
N PRO A 7 -21.80 13.94 -1.99
CA PRO A 7 -20.64 13.03 -1.98
C PRO A 7 -19.82 13.24 -0.70
N GLY A 8 -19.35 12.14 -0.11
CA GLY A 8 -18.41 12.22 1.01
C GLY A 8 -17.03 12.67 0.53
N ASN A 9 -16.29 13.30 1.43
CA ASN A 9 -14.94 13.79 1.24
C ASN A 9 -13.94 12.62 1.21
N GLU A 10 -12.95 12.72 0.33
CA GLU A 10 -11.88 11.74 0.17
C GLU A 10 -10.82 11.87 1.27
N ILE A 11 -9.98 10.84 1.42
CA ILE A 11 -8.86 10.85 2.38
C ILE A 11 -7.91 12.01 2.05
N GLY A 12 -7.55 12.80 3.06
CA GLY A 12 -6.73 14.00 2.91
C GLY A 12 -7.53 15.28 2.63
N GLU A 13 -8.83 15.19 2.35
CA GLU A 13 -9.69 16.36 2.25
C GLU A 13 -10.10 16.89 3.64
N SER A 14 -10.45 18.17 3.69
CA SER A 14 -10.88 18.81 4.94
C SER A 14 -12.25 18.32 5.38
N CYS A 15 -12.46 18.22 6.69
CA CYS A 15 -13.73 17.83 7.31
C CYS A 15 -13.92 18.59 8.63
N THR A 16 -15.17 18.70 9.05
CA THR A 16 -15.53 19.16 10.40
C THR A 16 -16.01 17.99 11.26
N GLU A 17 -16.70 17.04 10.65
CA GLU A 17 -17.31 15.89 11.30
C GLU A 17 -16.95 14.60 10.54
N SER A 18 -16.89 13.47 11.24
CA SER A 18 -16.52 12.18 10.66
C SER A 18 -17.40 11.74 9.49
N TRP A 19 -18.72 11.94 9.59
CA TRP A 19 -19.68 11.51 8.57
C TRP A 19 -19.51 12.22 7.22
N GLU A 20 -18.79 13.34 7.20
CA GLU A 20 -18.44 14.03 5.96
C GLU A 20 -17.43 13.24 5.13
N CYS A 21 -16.62 12.39 5.75
CA CYS A 21 -15.59 11.58 5.10
C CYS A 21 -16.15 10.26 4.57
N LEU A 22 -15.65 9.79 3.43
CA LEU A 22 -15.95 8.44 2.91
C LEU A 22 -15.52 7.32 3.87
N THR A 23 -14.53 7.61 4.73
CA THR A 23 -14.02 6.70 5.75
C THR A 23 -14.78 6.78 7.07
N ASP A 24 -15.73 7.71 7.21
CA ASP A 24 -16.36 8.06 8.49
C ASP A 24 -15.33 8.42 9.59
N ASN A 25 -14.18 9.00 9.20
CA ASN A 25 -13.10 9.31 10.12
C ASN A 25 -12.44 10.68 9.83
N CYS A 26 -12.82 11.68 10.63
CA CYS A 26 -12.25 13.02 10.60
C CYS A 26 -11.28 13.23 11.76
N VAL A 27 -9.98 13.40 11.46
CA VAL A 27 -8.93 13.64 12.47
C VAL A 27 -8.23 14.94 12.16
N ASP A 28 -8.23 15.84 13.15
CA ASP A 28 -7.63 17.17 13.05
C ASP A 28 -8.11 17.94 11.81
N GLY A 29 -9.42 17.87 11.57
CA GLY A 29 -10.08 18.55 10.44
C GLY A 29 -9.74 17.98 9.06
N THR A 30 -9.20 16.75 8.99
CA THR A 30 -8.84 16.07 7.74
C THR A 30 -9.34 14.63 7.74
N CYS A 31 -9.92 14.17 6.63
CA CYS A 31 -10.36 12.78 6.48
C CYS A 31 -9.16 11.82 6.47
N ARG A 32 -9.22 10.77 7.28
CA ARG A 32 -8.14 9.78 7.47
C ARG A 32 -8.64 8.37 7.17
N CYS A 33 -7.70 7.47 6.86
CA CYS A 33 -8.00 6.04 6.77
C CYS A 33 -7.87 5.34 8.13
N ASP A 34 -8.60 4.24 8.30
CA ASP A 34 -8.50 3.30 9.40
C ASP A 34 -7.83 2.00 8.96
N ASP A 35 -8.09 1.58 7.72
CA ASP A 35 -7.59 0.33 7.15
C ASP A 35 -7.15 0.46 5.69
N ASP A 36 -6.48 -0.59 5.19
CA ASP A 36 -5.92 -0.63 3.84
C ASP A 36 -7.02 -0.67 2.74
N GLU A 37 -8.26 -1.07 3.05
CA GLU A 37 -9.36 -1.18 2.07
C GLU A 37 -9.95 0.18 1.70
N GLN A 38 -9.80 1.16 2.58
CA GLN A 38 -10.21 2.54 2.34
C GLN A 38 -9.25 3.29 1.40
N CYS A 39 -8.05 2.76 1.18
CA CYS A 39 -7.07 3.35 0.29
C CYS A 39 -7.27 2.93 -1.17
N PRO A 40 -6.90 3.78 -2.14
CA PRO A 40 -6.81 3.40 -3.54
C PRO A 40 -5.94 2.17 -3.76
N ALA A 41 -6.13 1.50 -4.90
CA ALA A 41 -5.33 0.33 -5.27
C ALA A 41 -3.82 0.63 -5.22
N ASN A 42 -3.04 -0.34 -4.74
CA ASN A 42 -1.59 -0.23 -4.52
C ASN A 42 -1.18 0.80 -3.46
N GLN A 43 -2.11 1.29 -2.65
CA GLN A 43 -1.81 2.05 -1.45
C GLN A 43 -2.18 1.23 -0.21
N ARG A 44 -1.66 1.65 0.94
CA ARG A 44 -2.03 1.11 2.24
C ARG A 44 -2.27 2.22 3.23
N CYS A 45 -3.06 1.96 4.25
CA CYS A 45 -3.20 2.88 5.37
C CYS A 45 -2.00 2.73 6.32
N VAL A 46 -1.37 3.85 6.62
CA VAL A 46 -0.33 3.94 7.65
C VAL A 46 -0.82 4.87 8.74
N GLN A 47 -0.96 4.31 9.93
CA GLN A 47 -1.39 5.03 11.12
C GLN A 47 -0.25 5.87 11.68
N ASP A 48 -0.45 7.18 11.75
CA ASP A 48 0.37 8.08 12.55
C ASP A 48 -0.37 8.41 13.86
N SER A 49 0.32 8.29 15.00
CA SER A 49 -0.29 8.49 16.31
C SER A 49 -0.80 9.91 16.57
N THR A 50 -0.37 10.89 15.76
CA THR A 50 -0.71 12.30 15.92
C THR A 50 -1.64 12.79 14.81
N LEU A 51 -1.44 12.33 13.57
CA LEU A 51 -2.18 12.79 12.40
C LEU A 51 -3.29 11.82 11.95
N GLY A 52 -3.37 10.62 12.54
CA GLY A 52 -4.27 9.55 12.08
C GLY A 52 -3.74 8.83 10.84
N GLY A 53 -4.58 8.02 10.21
CA GLY A 53 -4.18 7.22 9.06
C GLY A 53 -4.07 7.99 7.75
N LEU A 54 -3.02 7.71 7.00
CA LEU A 54 -2.80 8.22 5.65
C LEU A 54 -2.56 7.08 4.66
N CYS A 55 -3.09 7.23 3.45
CA CYS A 55 -2.78 6.32 2.37
C CYS A 55 -1.39 6.62 1.80
N VAL A 56 -0.54 5.60 1.77
CA VAL A 56 0.81 5.68 1.20
C VAL A 56 0.95 4.68 0.07
N GLU A 57 1.64 5.10 -0.98
CA GLU A 57 1.95 4.28 -2.14
C GLU A 57 2.86 3.11 -1.76
N LEU A 58 2.47 1.91 -2.19
CA LEU A 58 3.29 0.71 -2.10
C LEU A 58 4.31 0.69 -3.25
N ARG A 59 5.48 0.14 -2.96
CA ARG A 59 6.60 0.03 -3.89
C ARG A 59 6.38 -1.14 -4.85
N PRO A 60 6.52 -0.95 -6.17
CA PRO A 60 6.41 -2.01 -7.15
C PRO A 60 7.61 -2.97 -7.10
N TYR A 61 7.51 -4.08 -7.84
CA TYR A 61 8.61 -5.04 -7.98
C TYR A 61 9.94 -4.37 -8.40
N GLY A 62 11.04 -4.75 -7.75
CA GLY A 62 12.38 -4.25 -8.05
C GLY A 62 12.83 -3.03 -7.25
N GLU A 63 11.89 -2.28 -6.67
CA GLU A 63 12.20 -1.12 -5.84
C GLU A 63 12.83 -1.53 -4.51
N ILE A 64 13.75 -0.69 -4.00
CA ILE A 64 14.38 -0.92 -2.70
C ILE A 64 13.31 -0.89 -1.61
N CYS A 65 13.44 -1.75 -0.60
CA CYS A 65 12.53 -1.78 0.54
C CYS A 65 13.30 -2.15 1.81
N GLU A 66 12.72 -1.84 2.96
CA GLU A 66 13.21 -2.26 4.27
C GLU A 66 12.30 -3.32 4.91
N GLU A 67 10.99 -3.18 4.69
CA GLU A 67 9.93 -3.99 5.28
C GLU A 67 8.95 -4.51 4.23
N ASP A 68 8.34 -5.66 4.51
CA ASP A 68 7.40 -6.36 3.62
C ASP A 68 6.19 -5.49 3.26
N ASN A 69 5.66 -4.78 4.26
CA ASN A 69 4.50 -3.88 4.15
C ASN A 69 4.69 -2.70 3.19
N GLN A 70 5.92 -2.42 2.76
CA GLN A 70 6.23 -1.34 1.82
C GLN A 70 6.03 -1.79 0.37
N CYS A 71 5.89 -3.08 0.09
CA CYS A 71 5.81 -3.63 -1.26
C CYS A 71 4.38 -3.99 -1.64
N VAL A 72 4.01 -3.79 -2.91
CA VAL A 72 2.69 -4.22 -3.44
C VAL A 72 2.47 -5.72 -3.16
N SER A 73 3.51 -6.52 -3.39
CA SER A 73 3.52 -7.98 -3.18
C SER A 73 3.54 -8.43 -1.72
N GLN A 74 3.75 -7.50 -0.77
CA GLN A 74 4.06 -7.79 0.63
C GLN A 74 5.34 -8.62 0.84
N VAL A 75 6.29 -8.57 -0.11
CA VAL A 75 7.54 -9.34 -0.04
C VAL A 75 8.76 -8.45 -0.25
N CYS A 76 9.44 -8.12 0.83
CA CYS A 76 10.71 -7.40 0.84
C CYS A 76 11.86 -8.35 1.18
N ARG A 77 12.64 -8.75 0.19
CA ARG A 77 13.71 -9.75 0.34
C ARG A 77 15.00 -9.29 -0.31
N ARG A 78 16.12 -9.81 0.18
CA ARG A 78 17.44 -9.51 -0.37
C ARG A 78 17.55 -10.12 -1.76
N ASP A 79 17.80 -9.26 -2.72
CA ASP A 79 18.16 -9.66 -4.07
C ASP A 79 19.62 -10.16 -4.09
N PRO A 80 19.88 -11.37 -4.60
CA PRO A 80 21.22 -11.94 -4.64
C PRO A 80 22.14 -11.26 -5.65
N GLU A 81 21.60 -10.64 -6.71
CA GLU A 81 22.39 -9.98 -7.75
C GLU A 81 22.77 -8.55 -7.34
N LEU A 82 21.85 -7.83 -6.70
CA LEU A 82 22.05 -6.44 -6.26
C LEU A 82 22.60 -6.32 -4.83
N GLY A 83 22.48 -7.38 -4.02
CA GLY A 83 22.91 -7.37 -2.62
C GLY A 83 22.12 -6.38 -1.74
N LYS A 84 20.91 -5.98 -2.14
CA LYS A 84 20.01 -5.08 -1.41
C LYS A 84 18.64 -5.71 -1.23
N LYS A 85 17.88 -5.27 -0.22
CA LYS A 85 16.47 -5.65 -0.10
C LYS A 85 15.66 -4.91 -1.15
N ILE A 86 14.87 -5.64 -1.92
CA ILE A 86 13.94 -5.11 -2.91
C ILE A 86 12.58 -5.79 -2.80
N CYS A 87 11.56 -5.15 -3.34
CA CYS A 87 10.25 -5.75 -3.50
C CYS A 87 10.33 -6.90 -4.52
N ASN A 88 10.11 -8.11 -4.02
CA ASN A 88 10.08 -9.34 -4.79
C ASN A 88 8.64 -9.72 -5.09
N CYS A 89 8.41 -10.66 -6.01
CA CYS A 89 7.05 -11.06 -6.34
C CYS A 89 6.52 -12.10 -5.35
N ASN A 90 5.21 -12.15 -5.14
CA ASN A 90 4.55 -13.24 -4.45
C ASN A 90 3.74 -14.11 -5.43
N GLY A 91 3.12 -13.48 -6.44
CA GLY A 91 2.43 -14.12 -7.55
C GLY A 91 2.67 -13.41 -8.88
N ASP A 92 2.13 -13.99 -9.97
CA ASP A 92 2.35 -13.50 -11.33
C ASP A 92 1.82 -12.08 -11.56
N ASN A 93 0.79 -11.67 -10.82
CA ASN A 93 0.21 -10.32 -10.91
C ASN A 93 1.15 -9.23 -10.37
N ASP A 94 2.17 -9.59 -9.57
CA ASP A 94 3.19 -8.65 -9.10
C ASP A 94 4.26 -8.39 -10.17
N CYS A 95 4.24 -9.16 -11.26
CA CYS A 95 5.24 -9.11 -12.30
C CYS A 95 4.85 -8.19 -13.46
N PRO A 96 5.84 -7.53 -14.10
CA PRO A 96 5.61 -6.84 -15.36
C PRO A 96 5.03 -7.78 -16.41
N SER A 97 4.27 -7.23 -17.36
CA SER A 97 3.63 -8.00 -18.42
C SER A 97 4.62 -8.92 -19.16
N GLY A 98 4.25 -10.19 -19.30
CA GLY A 98 5.06 -11.20 -19.97
C GLY A 98 6.08 -11.92 -19.09
N LYS A 99 6.15 -11.60 -17.79
CA LYS A 99 6.96 -12.33 -16.81
C LYS A 99 6.07 -13.12 -15.84
N SER A 100 6.61 -14.20 -15.27
CA SER A 100 5.95 -14.95 -14.19
C SER A 100 6.80 -14.98 -12.94
N CYS A 101 6.13 -15.11 -11.80
CA CYS A 101 6.75 -15.12 -10.49
C CYS A 101 7.28 -16.51 -10.16
N GLN A 102 8.59 -16.69 -10.31
CA GLN A 102 9.24 -17.98 -10.21
C GLN A 102 10.19 -18.05 -9.02
N PHE A 103 10.28 -19.22 -8.40
CA PHE A 103 11.30 -19.48 -7.39
C PHE A 103 12.68 -19.44 -8.01
N VAL A 104 13.52 -18.59 -7.46
CA VAL A 104 14.94 -18.52 -7.77
C VAL A 104 15.68 -19.15 -6.60
N PRO A 105 16.42 -20.25 -6.84
CA PRO A 105 17.30 -20.79 -5.83
C PRO A 105 18.37 -19.76 -5.51
N ALA A 106 18.24 -19.08 -4.37
CA ALA A 106 19.24 -18.19 -3.82
C ALA A 106 19.68 -18.76 -2.46
N LEU A 107 20.98 -18.79 -2.20
CA LEU A 107 21.52 -19.09 -0.88
C LEU A 107 21.57 -17.78 -0.08
N PRO A 108 21.09 -17.73 1.18
CA PRO A 108 20.67 -18.84 2.04
C PRO A 108 19.16 -19.15 2.04
N LEU A 109 18.30 -18.32 1.42
CA LEU A 109 16.86 -18.52 1.37
C LEU A 109 16.33 -18.36 -0.06
N PRO A 110 15.46 -19.27 -0.53
CA PRO A 110 14.82 -19.13 -1.84
C PRO A 110 13.96 -17.87 -1.86
N ILE A 111 14.04 -17.14 -2.96
CA ILE A 111 13.22 -15.96 -3.22
C ILE A 111 12.39 -16.19 -4.47
N LYS A 112 11.31 -15.43 -4.64
CA LYS A 112 10.55 -15.41 -5.88
C LYS A 112 10.87 -14.14 -6.67
N GLN A 113 11.20 -14.29 -7.95
CA GLN A 113 11.52 -13.18 -8.85
C GLN A 113 10.74 -13.31 -10.16
N CYS A 114 10.50 -12.17 -10.81
CA CYS A 114 9.82 -12.13 -12.10
C CYS A 114 10.79 -12.51 -13.23
N ARG A 115 10.54 -13.64 -13.89
CA ARG A 115 11.33 -14.15 -15.01
C ARG A 115 10.53 -14.25 -16.30
#